data_AF-A0A9P1E0S9-F1
#
_entry.id   AF-A0A9P1E0S9-F1
#
_cell.length_a   1.000
_cell.length_b   1.000
_cell.length_c   1.000
_cell.angle_alpha   90.00
_cell.angle_beta   90.00
_cell.angle_gamma   90.00
#
_symmetry.space_group_name_H-M   'P 1'
#
loop_
_entity.id
_entity.type
_entity.pdbx_description
1 polymer ?
#
loop_
_entity_poly.entity_id
_entity_poly.type
_entity_poly.pdbx_seq_one_letter_code
_entity_poly.pdbx_strand_id
1 'polypeptide(L)'
;MSLVLLDEVGAGTNPLEGAALGMSLLQSFADASSLLTLATTHHGELKTLKYSNEGFENACMEFDEVNLKPTYKILWGIPGRSNAINIAERLGMPKAILDDAREIYGTANSKINEVILDMERFKQKSHEQVHEAEHYLKLSRELYEKVLIARRRIIEHGIEQRYRKMEEMSRLEAAARSELRSKTGQFRASRRQLSEIHSDAFEKETSKTPETESFEAIGGENAAKSLKRQVLAEKRAELPKVGDMVQVLSLGKKALVLKVDSSRGEVVIQAGNMRLKVKASDVVT
;
A
#
# COMPACT_ATOMS: atom_id res chain seq x y z
N MET A 1 -38.83 25.46 8.64
CA MET A 1 -37.46 25.42 9.19
C MET A 1 -37.03 26.85 9.40
N SER A 2 -36.65 27.23 10.61
CA SER A 2 -36.27 28.60 10.95
C SER A 2 -34.81 28.64 11.38
N LEU A 3 -34.10 29.70 11.00
CA LEU A 3 -32.74 29.99 11.46
C LEU A 3 -32.80 31.01 12.58
N VAL A 4 -32.17 30.71 13.71
CA VAL A 4 -32.08 31.58 14.88
C VAL A 4 -30.61 31.98 15.07
N LEU A 5 -30.35 33.28 15.15
CA LEU A 5 -29.01 33.83 15.40
C LEU A 5 -29.05 34.58 16.72
N LEU A 6 -28.24 34.14 17.69
CA LEU A 6 -28.12 34.77 19.00
C LEU A 6 -26.71 35.31 19.16
N ASP A 7 -26.59 36.59 19.45
CA ASP A 7 -25.30 37.21 19.75
C ASP A 7 -25.16 37.37 21.27
N GLU A 8 -24.03 36.93 21.81
CA GLU A 8 -23.68 36.95 23.23
C GLU A 8 -24.77 36.40 24.15
N VAL A 9 -25.26 35.19 23.86
CA VAL A 9 -26.31 34.56 24.67
C VAL A 9 -25.84 34.37 26.11
N GLY A 10 -26.72 34.74 27.04
CA GLY A 10 -26.45 34.71 28.48
C GLY A 10 -25.71 35.94 29.02
N ALA A 11 -25.35 36.92 28.18
CA ALA A 11 -24.77 38.16 28.67
C ALA A 11 -25.75 38.90 29.60
N GLY A 12 -25.25 39.33 30.76
CA GLY A 12 -26.07 39.98 31.79
C GLY A 12 -25.22 40.47 32.97
N THR A 13 -25.88 41.07 33.96
CA THR A 13 -25.20 41.63 35.14
C THR A 13 -24.60 40.57 36.06
N ASN A 14 -25.26 39.42 36.20
CA ASN A 14 -24.76 38.26 36.92
C ASN A 14 -24.39 37.15 35.92
N PRO A 15 -23.09 36.85 35.73
CA PRO A 15 -22.63 35.84 34.78
C PRO A 15 -23.21 34.44 35.01
N LEU A 16 -23.44 34.05 36.26
CA LEU A 16 -23.95 32.71 36.58
C LEU A 16 -25.44 32.57 36.23
N GLU A 17 -26.25 33.58 36.56
CA GLU A 17 -27.66 33.62 36.20
C GLU A 17 -27.85 33.72 34.69
N GLY A 18 -27.05 34.57 34.04
CA GLY A 18 -27.03 34.72 32.60
C GLY A 18 -26.67 33.43 31.87
N ALA A 19 -25.63 32.73 32.34
CA ALA A 19 -25.26 31.42 31.81
C ALA A 19 -26.38 30.39 31.99
N ALA A 20 -26.98 30.29 33.17
CA ALA A 20 -28.08 29.35 33.43
C ALA A 20 -29.29 29.60 32.51
N LEU A 21 -29.68 30.88 32.34
CA LEU A 21 -30.77 31.26 31.44
C LEU A 21 -30.43 30.96 29.98
N GLY A 22 -29.21 31.28 29.55
CA GLY A 22 -28.73 30.99 28.20
C GLY A 22 -28.72 29.49 27.90
N MET A 23 -28.27 28.67 28.85
CA MET A 23 -28.31 27.20 28.72
C MET A 23 -29.75 26.68 28.56
N SER A 24 -30.67 27.14 29.41
CA SER A 24 -32.08 26.72 29.35
C SER A 24 -32.75 27.13 28.03
N LEU A 25 -32.46 28.33 27.53
CA LEU A 25 -32.99 28.81 26.26
C LEU A 25 -32.48 27.96 25.08
N LEU A 26 -31.17 27.74 25.03
CA LEU A 26 -30.54 26.95 23.98
C LEU A 26 -31.03 25.50 23.96
N GLN A 27 -31.21 24.88 25.13
CA GLN A 27 -31.80 23.54 25.25
C GLN A 27 -33.22 23.50 24.69
N SER A 28 -34.06 24.48 25.05
CA SER A 28 -35.41 24.58 24.50
C SER A 28 -35.43 24.72 22.98
N PHE A 29 -34.43 25.38 22.38
CA PHE A 29 -34.34 25.50 20.92
C PHE A 29 -33.83 24.21 20.27
N ALA A 30 -32.92 23.48 20.91
CA ALA A 30 -32.44 22.19 20.43
C ALA A 30 -33.56 21.12 20.44
N ASP A 31 -34.42 21.13 21.45
CA ASP A 31 -35.56 20.21 21.56
C ASP A 31 -36.64 20.48 20.49
N ALA A 32 -36.72 21.72 20.00
CA ALA A 32 -37.60 22.09 18.91
C ALA A 32 -37.00 21.68 17.55
N SER A 33 -37.44 20.54 17.00
CA SER A 33 -36.89 19.93 15.78
C SER A 33 -36.94 20.80 14.50
N SER A 34 -37.56 22.00 14.54
CA SER A 34 -37.69 22.91 13.41
C SER A 34 -36.73 24.11 13.42
N LEU A 35 -35.83 24.21 14.41
CA LEU A 35 -34.92 25.34 14.59
C LEU A 35 -33.46 24.94 14.32
N LEU A 36 -32.76 25.74 13.51
CA LEU A 36 -31.30 25.73 13.45
C LEU A 36 -30.81 26.97 14.20
N THR A 37 -30.04 26.80 15.27
CA THR A 37 -29.57 27.91 16.12
C THR A 37 -28.07 28.07 16.03
N LEU A 38 -27.61 29.30 15.76
CA LEU A 38 -26.21 29.72 15.92
C LEU A 38 -26.16 30.72 17.07
N ALA A 39 -25.30 30.46 18.05
CA ALA A 39 -25.16 31.31 19.22
C ALA A 39 -23.69 31.61 19.50
N THR A 40 -23.36 32.88 19.75
CA THR A 40 -22.05 33.30 20.26
C THR A 40 -22.15 33.52 21.77
N THR A 41 -21.07 33.23 22.51
CA THR A 41 -21.04 33.45 23.96
C THR A 41 -19.61 33.55 24.49
N HIS A 42 -19.44 34.30 25.57
CA HIS A 42 -18.20 34.33 26.34
C HIS A 42 -18.23 33.40 27.57
N HIS A 43 -19.40 32.83 27.91
CA HIS A 43 -19.58 31.94 29.05
C HIS A 43 -18.97 30.56 28.77
N GLY A 44 -18.13 30.08 29.70
CA GLY A 44 -17.50 28.76 29.59
C GLY A 44 -18.50 27.63 29.81
N GLU A 45 -19.48 27.87 30.67
CA GLU A 45 -20.53 26.93 31.08
C GLU A 45 -21.37 26.47 29.88
N LEU A 46 -21.72 27.39 28.97
CA LEU A 46 -22.50 27.08 27.78
C LEU A 46 -21.76 26.14 26.81
N LYS A 47 -20.43 26.20 26.77
CA LYS A 47 -19.60 25.32 25.92
C LYS A 47 -19.70 23.86 26.35
N THR A 48 -20.18 23.60 27.57
CA THR A 48 -20.36 22.24 28.09
C THR A 48 -21.60 21.53 27.55
N LEU A 49 -22.56 22.28 26.96
CA LEU A 49 -23.81 21.73 26.42
C LEU A 49 -23.56 20.63 25.40
N LYS A 50 -22.51 20.76 24.58
CA LYS A 50 -22.06 19.73 23.62
C LYS A 50 -21.86 18.36 24.26
N TYR A 51 -21.31 18.31 25.46
CA TYR A 51 -20.98 17.04 26.11
C TYR A 51 -22.18 16.40 26.82
N SER A 52 -23.27 17.16 27.00
CA SER A 52 -24.49 16.69 27.66
C SER A 52 -25.64 16.41 26.69
N ASN A 53 -25.60 16.99 25.49
CA ASN A 53 -26.65 16.86 24.48
C ASN A 53 -26.03 16.86 23.07
N GLU A 54 -26.33 15.81 22.29
CA GLU A 54 -25.78 15.59 20.94
C GLU A 54 -26.24 16.62 19.90
N GLY A 55 -27.35 17.33 20.16
CA GLY A 55 -27.89 18.38 19.30
C GLY A 55 -27.05 19.66 19.27
N PHE A 56 -26.03 19.78 20.10
CA PHE A 56 -25.10 20.91 20.11
C PHE A 56 -23.81 20.56 19.37
N GLU A 57 -23.12 21.57 18.85
CA GLU A 57 -21.75 21.46 18.33
C GLU A 57 -20.97 22.71 18.73
N ASN A 58 -19.71 22.52 19.17
CA ASN A 58 -18.86 23.65 19.53
C ASN A 58 -18.11 24.13 18.29
N ALA A 59 -17.93 25.44 18.18
CA ALA A 59 -17.05 26.04 17.20
C ALA A 59 -16.41 27.29 17.80
N CYS A 60 -15.19 27.60 17.36
CA CYS A 60 -14.50 28.82 17.74
C CYS A 60 -13.83 29.49 16.54
N MET A 61 -13.51 30.77 16.69
CA MET A 61 -12.66 31.47 15.73
C MET A 61 -11.19 31.23 16.12
N GLU A 62 -10.39 30.77 15.16
CA GLU A 62 -8.94 30.63 15.32
C GLU A 62 -8.31 31.99 15.62
N PHE A 63 -7.46 32.01 16.64
CA PHE A 63 -6.74 33.19 17.11
C PHE A 63 -5.25 32.90 17.13
N ASP A 64 -4.49 33.70 16.39
CA ASP A 64 -3.03 33.61 16.33
C ASP A 64 -2.44 34.27 17.57
N GLU A 65 -1.99 33.47 18.54
CA GLU A 65 -1.34 33.95 19.77
C GLU A 65 -0.03 34.71 19.52
N VAL A 66 0.70 34.31 18.49
CA VAL A 66 2.02 34.86 18.18
C VAL A 66 1.88 36.28 17.63
N ASN A 67 0.85 36.53 16.83
CA ASN A 67 0.59 37.86 16.26
C ASN A 67 -0.57 38.62 16.94
N LEU A 68 -1.27 38.00 17.89
CA LEU A 68 -2.50 38.50 18.53
C LEU A 68 -3.55 39.01 17.55
N LYS A 69 -3.85 38.21 16.52
CA LYS A 69 -4.85 38.57 15.51
C LYS A 69 -5.82 37.42 15.27
N PRO A 70 -7.12 37.70 15.03
CA PRO A 70 -8.02 36.69 14.51
C PRO A 70 -7.55 36.28 13.12
N THR A 71 -7.59 34.98 12.82
CA THR A 71 -7.38 34.49 11.45
C THR A 71 -8.69 34.39 10.67
N TYR A 72 -9.82 34.65 11.34
CA TYR A 72 -11.19 34.53 10.83
C TYR A 72 -11.53 33.13 10.29
N LYS A 73 -10.81 32.10 10.73
CA LYS A 73 -11.14 30.71 10.42
C LYS A 73 -11.98 30.10 11.54
N ILE A 74 -13.04 29.40 11.17
CA ILE A 74 -13.85 28.64 12.13
C ILE A 74 -13.22 27.27 12.36
N LEU A 75 -12.96 26.95 13.63
CA LEU A 75 -12.54 25.64 14.09
C LEU A 75 -13.73 24.90 14.67
N TRP A 76 -14.32 24.01 13.86
CA TRP A 76 -15.40 23.13 14.28
C TRP A 76 -14.93 22.07 15.27
N GLY A 77 -15.82 21.73 16.21
CA GLY A 77 -15.61 20.74 17.27
C GLY A 77 -14.73 21.22 18.42
N ILE A 78 -14.27 22.47 18.40
CA ILE A 78 -13.40 23.02 19.43
C ILE A 78 -14.15 24.12 20.20
N PRO A 79 -14.30 24.01 21.53
CA PRO A 79 -14.71 25.13 22.34
C PRO A 79 -13.60 26.17 22.39
N GLY A 80 -13.90 27.42 22.01
CA GLY A 80 -12.89 28.48 22.02
C GLY A 80 -12.47 28.86 23.44
N ARG A 81 -11.23 29.32 23.60
CA ARG A 81 -10.71 29.79 24.90
C ARG A 81 -10.75 31.31 25.05
N SER A 82 -10.75 31.79 26.30
CA SER A 82 -10.58 33.21 26.60
C SER A 82 -9.10 33.58 26.58
N ASN A 83 -8.73 34.58 25.77
CA ASN A 83 -7.35 35.05 25.64
C ASN A 83 -7.08 36.34 26.44
N ALA A 84 -7.99 36.77 27.32
CA ALA A 84 -7.94 38.09 27.95
C ALA A 84 -6.61 38.38 28.68
N ILE A 85 -6.09 37.43 29.46
CA ILE A 85 -4.81 37.59 30.19
C ILE A 85 -3.63 37.69 29.22
N ASN A 86 -3.59 36.85 28.18
CA ASN A 86 -2.53 36.86 27.17
C ASN A 86 -2.52 38.17 26.35
N ILE A 87 -3.72 38.71 26.08
CA ILE A 87 -3.87 40.01 25.42
C ILE A 87 -3.38 41.13 26.33
N ALA A 88 -3.78 41.11 27.62
CA ALA A 88 -3.35 42.10 28.60
C ALA A 88 -1.81 42.13 28.78
N GLU A 89 -1.16 40.96 28.77
CA GLU A 89 0.30 40.86 28.82
C GLU A 89 0.98 41.64 27.69
N ARG A 90 0.51 41.46 26.45
CA ARG A 90 1.09 42.15 25.30
C ARG A 90 0.75 43.63 25.23
N LEU A 91 -0.37 44.04 25.81
CA LEU A 91 -0.74 45.45 25.98
C LEU A 91 0.10 46.14 27.06
N GLY A 92 1.00 45.42 27.74
CA GLY A 92 1.95 45.98 28.69
C GLY A 92 1.47 45.96 30.13
N MET A 93 0.50 45.11 30.48
CA MET A 93 0.09 44.93 31.86
C MET A 93 1.27 44.38 32.70
N PRO A 94 1.51 44.91 33.91
CA PRO A 94 2.60 44.44 34.78
C PRO A 94 2.49 42.93 35.07
N LYS A 95 3.63 42.23 35.01
CA LYS A 95 3.71 40.77 35.27
C LYS A 95 3.11 40.36 36.61
N ALA A 96 3.35 41.12 37.68
CA ALA A 96 2.78 40.84 38.99
C ALA A 96 1.25 40.75 38.95
N ILE A 97 0.57 41.67 38.26
CA ILE A 97 -0.89 41.67 38.13
C ILE A 97 -1.36 40.47 37.29
N LEU A 98 -0.61 40.11 36.24
CA LEU A 98 -0.94 38.97 35.39
C LEU A 98 -0.78 37.64 36.12
N ASP A 99 0.26 37.53 36.95
CA ASP A 99 0.55 36.32 37.72
C ASP A 99 -0.52 36.13 38.80
N ASP A 100 -0.88 37.21 39.51
CA ASP A 100 -2.01 37.21 40.45
C ASP A 100 -3.34 36.84 39.76
N ALA A 101 -3.60 37.41 38.57
CA ALA A 101 -4.81 37.11 37.80
C ALA A 101 -4.86 35.64 37.35
N ARG A 102 -3.72 35.05 36.97
CA ARG A 102 -3.62 33.62 36.63
C ARG A 102 -3.85 32.73 37.83
N GLU A 103 -3.37 33.11 39.02
CA GLU A 103 -3.59 32.37 40.25
C GLU A 103 -5.07 32.40 40.68
N ILE A 104 -5.70 33.58 40.65
CA ILE A 104 -7.14 33.74 40.93
C ILE A 104 -7.98 32.96 39.90
N TYR A 105 -7.61 33.00 38.62
CA TYR A 105 -8.33 32.28 37.58
C TYR A 105 -8.16 30.76 37.68
N GLY A 106 -6.94 30.30 37.97
CA GLY A 106 -6.58 28.88 38.10
C GLY A 106 -7.29 28.19 39.26
N THR A 107 -7.58 28.92 40.34
CA THR A 107 -8.35 28.37 41.48
C THR A 107 -9.84 28.25 41.20
N ALA A 108 -10.41 29.06 40.28
CA ALA A 108 -11.85 29.11 40.01
C ALA A 108 -12.32 28.31 38.77
N ASN A 109 -11.50 28.14 37.72
CA ASN A 109 -12.00 27.60 36.44
C ASN A 109 -10.99 26.77 35.60
N SER A 110 -9.95 26.21 36.22
CA SER A 110 -8.82 25.56 35.51
C SER A 110 -9.18 24.27 34.76
N LYS A 111 -10.00 23.38 35.35
CA LYS A 111 -10.15 22.00 34.84
C LYS A 111 -10.76 21.94 33.43
N ILE A 112 -11.75 22.76 33.14
CA ILE A 112 -12.41 22.76 31.82
C ILE A 112 -11.47 23.34 30.77
N ASN A 113 -10.84 24.48 31.05
CA ASN A 113 -9.92 25.10 30.11
C ASN A 113 -8.67 24.24 29.85
N GLU A 114 -8.18 23.52 30.86
CA GLU A 114 -7.07 22.57 30.70
C GLU A 114 -7.44 21.41 29.77
N VAL A 115 -8.63 20.82 29.92
CA VAL A 115 -9.13 19.79 29.00
C VAL A 115 -9.30 20.35 27.59
N ILE A 116 -9.74 21.60 27.44
CA ILE A 116 -9.84 22.28 26.15
C ILE A 116 -8.45 22.46 25.52
N LEU A 117 -7.45 22.87 26.31
CA LEU A 117 -6.07 23.00 25.86
C LEU A 117 -5.50 21.67 25.37
N ASP A 118 -5.78 20.59 26.09
CA ASP A 118 -5.34 19.25 25.70
C ASP A 118 -6.04 18.78 24.41
N MET A 119 -7.33 19.07 24.25
CA MET A 119 -8.06 18.78 23.00
C MET A 119 -7.53 19.59 21.81
N GLU A 120 -7.26 20.89 21.98
CA GLU A 120 -6.68 21.75 20.94
C GLU A 120 -5.30 21.24 20.51
N ARG A 121 -4.42 20.96 21.49
CA ARG A 121 -3.08 20.39 21.24
C ARG A 121 -3.17 19.04 20.54
N PHE A 122 -4.07 18.18 20.98
CA PHE A 122 -4.28 16.87 20.35
C PHE A 122 -4.74 16.99 18.90
N LYS A 123 -5.71 17.88 18.62
CA LYS A 123 -6.20 18.10 17.27
C LYS A 123 -5.12 18.69 16.36
N GLN A 124 -4.36 19.68 16.85
CA GLN A 124 -3.29 20.29 16.07
C GLN A 124 -2.19 19.26 15.73
N LYS A 125 -1.79 18.46 16.73
CA LYS A 125 -0.84 17.35 16.51
C LYS A 125 -1.40 16.31 15.54
N SER A 126 -2.68 15.97 15.63
CA SER A 126 -3.33 15.06 14.69
C SER A 126 -3.35 15.64 13.27
N HIS A 127 -3.56 16.94 13.11
CA HIS A 127 -3.55 17.60 11.81
C HIS A 127 -2.15 17.59 11.20
N GLU A 128 -1.12 17.88 11.99
CA GLU A 128 0.27 17.77 11.56
C GLU A 128 0.61 16.34 11.12
N GLN A 129 0.19 15.32 11.88
CA GLN A 129 0.39 13.92 11.54
C GLN A 129 -0.31 13.51 10.24
N VAL A 130 -1.53 14.00 10.00
CA VAL A 130 -2.25 13.75 8.73
C VAL A 130 -1.50 14.38 7.58
N HIS A 131 -1.06 15.63 7.71
CA HIS A 131 -0.31 16.33 6.68
C HIS A 131 1.03 15.64 6.38
N GLU A 132 1.74 15.17 7.42
CA GLU A 132 2.98 14.41 7.27
C GLU A 132 2.74 13.07 6.56
N ALA A 133 1.67 12.36 6.93
CA ALA A 133 1.27 11.11 6.28
C ALA A 133 0.92 11.30 4.80
N GLU A 134 0.20 12.37 4.45
CA GLU A 134 -0.10 12.73 3.07
C GLU A 134 1.17 13.04 2.27
N HIS A 135 2.11 13.76 2.87
CA HIS A 135 3.41 14.04 2.26
C HIS A 135 4.19 12.76 1.97
N TYR A 136 4.31 11.84 2.94
CA TYR A 136 4.99 10.56 2.72
C TYR A 136 4.26 9.66 1.73
N LEU A 137 2.92 9.67 1.71
CA LEU A 137 2.13 8.92 0.73
C LEU A 137 2.44 9.40 -0.69
N LYS A 138 2.51 10.71 -0.89
CA LYS A 138 2.89 11.32 -2.18
C LYS A 138 4.31 10.90 -2.58
N LEU A 139 5.27 11.03 -1.68
CA LEU A 139 6.66 10.65 -1.94
C LEU A 139 6.79 9.16 -2.29
N SER A 140 6.08 8.29 -1.56
CA SER A 140 6.07 6.85 -1.84
C SER A 140 5.51 6.54 -3.22
N ARG A 141 4.46 7.24 -3.68
CA ARG A 141 3.89 7.07 -5.02
C ARG A 141 4.90 7.48 -6.10
N GLU A 142 5.53 8.63 -5.95
CA GLU A 142 6.55 9.11 -6.90
C GLU A 142 7.75 8.16 -7.00
N LEU A 143 8.23 7.64 -5.87
CA LEU A 143 9.30 6.64 -5.85
C LEU A 143 8.87 5.34 -6.51
N TYR A 144 7.65 4.87 -6.24
CA TYR A 144 7.12 3.65 -6.85
C TYR A 144 7.03 3.77 -8.38
N GLU A 145 6.57 4.91 -8.90
CA GLU A 145 6.55 5.17 -10.35
C GLU A 145 7.95 5.14 -10.96
N LYS A 146 8.93 5.78 -10.31
CA LYS A 146 10.34 5.75 -10.75
C LYS A 146 10.88 4.32 -10.81
N VAL A 147 10.58 3.49 -9.80
CA VAL A 147 10.96 2.07 -9.77
C VAL A 147 10.31 1.29 -10.91
N LEU A 148 9.03 1.53 -11.21
CA LEU A 148 8.34 0.87 -12.33
C LEU A 148 8.95 1.25 -13.68
N ILE A 149 9.31 2.52 -13.88
CA ILE A 149 9.98 2.99 -15.09
C ILE A 149 11.37 2.35 -15.22
N ALA A 150 12.16 2.34 -14.15
CA ALA A 150 13.47 1.70 -14.15
C ALA A 150 13.37 0.20 -14.45
N ARG A 151 12.40 -0.49 -13.84
CA ARG A 151 12.14 -1.91 -14.10
C ARG A 151 11.81 -2.18 -15.57
N ARG A 152 10.95 -1.35 -16.20
CA ARG A 152 10.64 -1.47 -17.63
C ARG A 152 11.89 -1.32 -18.49
N ARG A 153 12.69 -0.29 -18.25
CA ARG A 153 13.94 -0.05 -18.99
C ARG A 153 14.91 -1.22 -18.89
N ILE A 154 15.06 -1.82 -17.71
CA ILE A 154 15.93 -2.99 -17.51
C ILE A 154 15.43 -4.19 -18.31
N ILE A 155 14.12 -4.43 -18.32
CA ILE A 155 13.51 -5.53 -19.09
C ILE A 155 13.70 -5.31 -20.60
N GLU A 156 13.39 -4.12 -21.10
CA GLU A 156 13.55 -3.75 -22.51
C GLU A 156 15.01 -3.90 -22.95
N HIS A 157 15.94 -3.34 -22.17
CA HIS A 157 17.36 -3.48 -22.45
C HIS A 157 17.81 -4.95 -22.44
N GLY A 158 17.36 -5.74 -21.46
CA GLY A 158 17.69 -7.17 -21.41
C GLY A 158 17.13 -7.97 -22.59
N ILE A 159 15.95 -7.61 -23.11
CA ILE A 159 15.38 -8.18 -24.33
C ILE A 159 16.24 -7.79 -25.55
N GLU A 160 16.58 -6.51 -25.69
CA GLU A 160 17.38 -6.00 -26.81
C GLU A 160 18.77 -6.66 -26.87
N GLN A 161 19.46 -6.78 -25.74
CA GLN A 161 20.76 -7.46 -25.67
C GLN A 161 20.69 -8.93 -26.08
N ARG A 162 19.58 -9.63 -25.73
CA ARG A 162 19.35 -11.02 -26.15
C ARG A 162 19.10 -11.12 -27.65
N TYR A 163 18.30 -10.22 -28.23
CA TYR A 163 18.05 -10.19 -29.67
C TYR A 163 19.35 -9.94 -30.45
N ARG A 164 20.16 -8.95 -30.03
CA ARG A 164 21.46 -8.67 -30.68
C ARG A 164 22.39 -9.88 -30.63
N LYS A 165 22.53 -10.54 -29.47
CA LYS A 165 23.34 -11.76 -29.35
C LYS A 165 22.81 -12.91 -30.21
N MET A 166 21.48 -13.10 -30.26
CA MET A 166 20.90 -14.16 -31.07
C MET A 166 21.10 -13.93 -32.57
N GLU A 167 21.03 -12.68 -33.02
CA GLU A 167 21.33 -12.30 -34.40
C GLU A 167 22.80 -12.56 -34.76
N GLU A 168 23.74 -12.16 -33.89
CA GLU A 168 25.16 -12.46 -34.07
C GLU A 168 25.44 -13.96 -34.13
N MET A 169 24.88 -14.73 -33.20
CA MET A 169 25.01 -16.19 -33.18
C MET A 169 24.43 -16.83 -34.45
N SER A 170 23.25 -16.39 -34.90
CA SER A 170 22.64 -16.89 -36.13
C SER A 170 23.50 -16.59 -37.36
N ARG A 171 24.14 -15.41 -37.43
CA ARG A 171 25.05 -15.04 -38.53
C ARG A 171 26.31 -15.91 -38.52
N LEU A 172 26.90 -16.12 -37.34
CA LEU A 172 28.07 -17.00 -37.17
C LEU A 172 27.74 -18.44 -37.55
N GLU A 173 26.59 -18.96 -37.12
CA GLU A 173 26.12 -20.31 -37.47
C GLU A 173 25.90 -20.45 -38.99
N ALA A 174 25.29 -19.44 -39.63
CA ALA A 174 25.09 -19.44 -41.08
C ALA A 174 26.42 -19.43 -41.85
N ALA A 175 27.39 -18.63 -41.41
CA ALA A 175 28.73 -18.58 -41.98
C ALA A 175 29.46 -19.92 -41.83
N ALA A 176 29.46 -20.51 -40.63
CA ALA A 176 30.07 -21.81 -40.36
C ALA A 176 29.42 -22.94 -41.17
N ARG A 177 28.08 -22.95 -41.28
CA ARG A 177 27.35 -23.91 -42.12
C ARG A 177 27.72 -23.76 -43.60
N SER A 178 27.83 -22.54 -44.11
CA SER A 178 28.23 -22.28 -45.49
C SER A 178 29.64 -22.81 -45.79
N GLU A 179 30.60 -22.57 -44.89
CA GLU A 179 31.97 -23.05 -45.03
C GLU A 179 32.07 -24.59 -44.97
N LEU A 180 31.34 -25.22 -44.05
CA LEU A 180 31.21 -26.68 -44.00
C LEU A 180 30.62 -27.24 -45.30
N ARG A 181 29.60 -26.58 -45.85
CA ARG A 181 28.93 -27.01 -47.08
C ARG A 181 29.84 -26.88 -48.29
N SER A 182 30.65 -25.81 -48.38
CA SER A 182 31.62 -25.62 -49.46
C SER A 182 32.76 -26.65 -49.39
N LYS A 183 33.35 -26.87 -48.22
CA LYS A 183 34.37 -27.90 -48.00
C LYS A 183 33.83 -29.31 -48.28
N THR A 184 32.66 -29.66 -47.76
CA THR A 184 32.02 -30.96 -48.03
C THR A 184 31.67 -31.12 -49.51
N GLY A 185 31.24 -30.04 -50.18
CA GLY A 185 30.99 -30.00 -51.61
C GLY A 185 32.25 -30.27 -52.43
N GLN A 186 33.37 -29.63 -52.08
CA GLN A 186 34.68 -29.86 -52.71
C GLN A 186 35.16 -31.30 -52.50
N PHE A 187 35.08 -31.82 -51.28
CA PHE A 187 35.41 -33.23 -50.99
C PHE A 187 34.55 -34.21 -51.79
N ARG A 188 33.24 -33.94 -51.95
CA ARG A 188 32.34 -34.77 -52.77
C ARG A 188 32.63 -34.66 -54.26
N ALA A 189 33.00 -33.47 -54.75
CA ALA A 189 33.38 -33.26 -56.15
C ALA A 189 34.69 -33.97 -56.49
N SER A 190 35.70 -33.86 -55.63
CA SER A 190 36.96 -34.60 -55.77
C SER A 190 36.77 -36.12 -55.64
N ARG A 191 35.87 -36.58 -54.76
CA ARG A 191 35.52 -38.01 -54.66
C ARG A 191 34.76 -38.53 -55.89
N ARG A 192 33.94 -37.69 -56.54
CA ARG A 192 33.28 -38.02 -57.81
C ARG A 192 34.28 -38.12 -58.97
N GLN A 193 35.25 -37.21 -59.03
CA GLN A 193 36.35 -37.30 -60.00
C GLN A 193 37.23 -38.54 -59.76
N LEU A 194 37.43 -38.94 -58.50
CA LEU A 194 38.09 -40.20 -58.13
C LEU A 194 37.25 -41.45 -58.45
N SER A 195 35.92 -41.38 -58.38
CA SER A 195 35.04 -42.49 -58.80
C SER A 195 34.86 -42.58 -60.32
N GLU A 196 34.98 -41.48 -61.06
CA GLU A 196 34.99 -41.48 -62.53
C GLU A 196 36.28 -42.10 -63.10
N ILE A 197 37.34 -42.21 -62.29
CA ILE A 197 38.59 -42.92 -62.65
C ILE A 197 38.54 -44.42 -62.30
N HIS A 198 37.55 -44.86 -61.50
CA HIS A 198 37.41 -46.28 -61.10
C HIS A 198 35.94 -46.72 -61.04
N SER A 199 35.41 -47.24 -62.16
CA SER A 199 34.47 -48.38 -62.28
C SER A 199 33.72 -48.33 -63.64
N ASP A 200 34.32 -48.77 -64.74
CA ASP A 200 34.00 -50.10 -65.29
C ASP A 200 34.22 -51.25 -64.30
N ALA A 201 33.20 -51.55 -63.49
CA ALA A 201 32.92 -52.90 -63.00
C ALA A 201 31.58 -52.92 -62.25
N PHE A 202 30.67 -53.74 -62.78
CA PHE A 202 29.48 -54.35 -62.14
C PHE A 202 28.14 -53.58 -62.13
N GLU A 203 27.27 -54.02 -63.04
CA GLU A 203 25.81 -53.99 -62.98
C GLU A 203 25.26 -54.79 -61.79
N LYS A 204 24.19 -54.32 -61.14
CA LYS A 204 22.81 -54.87 -61.24
C LYS A 204 21.85 -54.37 -60.14
N GLU A 205 20.65 -54.04 -60.61
CA GLU A 205 19.32 -54.26 -59.99
C GLU A 205 19.07 -53.81 -58.53
N THR A 206 18.17 -52.84 -58.31
CA THR A 206 16.75 -53.12 -58.02
C THR A 206 15.92 -51.83 -57.80
N SER A 207 14.93 -51.66 -58.68
CA SER A 207 13.52 -51.32 -58.44
C SER A 207 13.06 -50.22 -57.45
N LYS A 208 12.33 -49.28 -58.08
CA LYS A 208 11.01 -48.69 -57.71
C LYS A 208 10.94 -47.49 -56.74
N THR A 209 10.60 -46.36 -57.36
CA THR A 209 9.89 -45.18 -56.87
C THR A 209 8.36 -45.45 -56.72
N PRO A 210 7.48 -44.47 -56.48
CA PRO A 210 7.32 -43.65 -55.27
C PRO A 210 5.82 -43.50 -54.87
N GLU A 211 5.48 -43.31 -53.59
CA GLU A 211 4.14 -42.78 -53.24
C GLU A 211 4.23 -41.69 -52.17
N THR A 212 4.08 -40.46 -52.67
CA THR A 212 3.59 -39.29 -51.96
C THR A 212 2.07 -39.35 -51.92
N GLU A 213 1.49 -39.39 -50.72
CA GLU A 213 0.16 -38.83 -50.47
C GLU A 213 0.21 -37.94 -49.24
N SER A 214 0.06 -36.65 -49.51
CA SER A 214 -0.29 -35.61 -48.56
C SER A 214 -1.80 -35.63 -48.34
N PHE A 215 -2.25 -35.79 -47.10
CA PHE A 215 -3.50 -35.22 -46.63
C PHE A 215 -3.28 -34.46 -45.32
N GLU A 216 -4.06 -33.42 -45.18
CA GLU A 216 -3.78 -32.16 -44.52
C GLU A 216 -3.90 -32.18 -42.98
N ALA A 217 -3.36 -31.09 -42.42
CA ALA A 217 -3.39 -30.58 -41.06
C ALA A 217 -4.69 -30.82 -40.25
N ILE A 218 -4.53 -30.98 -38.93
CA ILE A 218 -5.04 -30.09 -37.87
C ILE A 218 -4.45 -30.52 -36.51
N GLY A 219 -3.75 -29.58 -35.84
CA GLY A 219 -3.90 -29.37 -34.39
C GLY A 219 -2.92 -30.03 -33.41
N GLY A 220 -2.10 -29.20 -32.77
CA GLY A 220 -2.02 -29.21 -31.30
C GLY A 220 -0.77 -29.82 -30.66
N GLU A 221 0.19 -28.95 -30.38
CA GLU A 221 1.31 -29.12 -29.45
C GLU A 221 0.93 -29.89 -28.17
N ASN A 222 1.57 -31.04 -27.88
CA ASN A 222 1.73 -31.60 -26.51
C ASN A 222 2.63 -32.84 -26.41
N ALA A 223 3.73 -32.92 -27.16
CA ALA A 223 4.66 -34.06 -27.12
C ALA A 223 5.97 -33.83 -26.32
N ALA A 224 6.12 -32.70 -25.62
CA ALA A 224 7.34 -32.37 -24.87
C ALA A 224 7.19 -32.49 -23.34
N LYS A 225 6.09 -33.06 -22.83
CA LYS A 225 5.84 -33.27 -21.38
C LYS A 225 6.09 -34.70 -20.89
N SER A 226 6.60 -35.60 -21.72
CA SER A 226 6.72 -37.04 -21.38
C SER A 226 8.11 -37.49 -20.87
N LEU A 227 9.17 -36.69 -21.04
CA LEU A 227 10.56 -37.20 -20.86
C LEU A 227 11.32 -36.70 -19.60
N LYS A 228 10.64 -36.09 -18.62
CA LYS A 228 11.25 -35.71 -17.33
C LYS A 228 10.62 -36.38 -16.10
N ARG A 229 9.81 -37.43 -16.29
CA ARG A 229 9.03 -38.06 -15.22
C ARG A 229 9.67 -39.31 -14.60
N GLN A 230 10.93 -39.65 -14.92
CA GLN A 230 11.48 -40.97 -14.57
C GLN A 230 12.91 -41.02 -14.00
N VAL A 231 13.47 -39.92 -13.47
CA VAL A 231 14.85 -39.93 -12.90
C VAL A 231 14.98 -39.30 -11.50
N LEU A 232 13.90 -39.08 -10.75
CA LEU A 232 13.99 -38.55 -9.37
C LEU A 232 13.05 -39.23 -8.37
N ALA A 233 12.80 -40.53 -8.56
CA ALA A 233 11.92 -41.33 -7.70
C ALA A 233 12.68 -42.25 -6.72
N GLU A 234 13.94 -41.97 -6.40
CA GLU A 234 14.71 -42.74 -5.41
C GLU A 234 15.50 -41.83 -4.47
N LYS A 235 14.82 -41.21 -3.51
CA LYS A 235 15.36 -40.94 -2.18
C LYS A 235 14.18 -40.91 -1.21
N ARG A 236 14.21 -41.85 -0.26
CA ARG A 236 13.14 -42.15 0.69
C ARG A 236 12.70 -40.89 1.45
N ALA A 237 11.40 -40.65 1.45
CA ALA A 237 10.73 -39.58 2.19
C ALA A 237 10.80 -39.87 3.70
N GLU A 238 11.65 -39.16 4.42
CA GLU A 238 11.49 -38.97 5.85
C GLU A 238 10.45 -37.88 6.08
N LEU A 239 9.45 -38.15 6.93
CA LEU A 239 8.43 -37.16 7.28
C LEU A 239 9.11 -35.99 8.02
N PRO A 240 8.96 -34.73 7.55
CA PRO A 240 9.57 -33.58 8.19
C PRO A 240 9.00 -33.38 9.59
N LYS A 241 9.82 -32.88 10.52
CA LYS A 241 9.38 -32.60 11.90
C LYS A 241 8.74 -31.22 12.00
N VAL A 242 7.90 -31.04 13.01
CA VAL A 242 7.30 -29.73 13.31
C VAL A 242 8.42 -28.74 13.64
N GLY A 243 8.49 -27.64 12.90
CA GLY A 243 9.55 -26.63 13.00
C GLY A 243 10.56 -26.63 11.84
N ASP A 244 10.55 -27.63 10.96
CA ASP A 244 11.49 -27.67 9.83
C ASP A 244 11.11 -26.66 8.73
N MET A 245 12.14 -26.09 8.08
CA MET A 245 11.95 -25.36 6.82
C MET A 245 11.97 -26.33 5.65
N VAL A 246 10.84 -26.45 4.98
CA VAL A 246 10.63 -27.37 3.87
C VAL A 246 10.35 -26.62 2.57
N GLN A 247 10.77 -27.17 1.45
CA GLN A 247 10.44 -26.64 0.12
C GLN A 247 9.18 -27.31 -0.41
N VAL A 248 8.18 -26.48 -0.72
CA VAL A 248 6.89 -26.94 -1.25
C VAL A 248 6.97 -26.98 -2.76
N LEU A 249 6.87 -28.18 -3.35
CA LEU A 249 7.07 -28.38 -4.78
C LEU A 249 6.04 -27.62 -5.63
N SER A 250 4.78 -27.60 -5.18
CA SER A 250 3.68 -26.93 -5.88
C SER A 250 3.74 -25.39 -5.82
N LEU A 251 4.53 -24.81 -4.89
CA LEU A 251 4.71 -23.35 -4.78
C LEU A 251 6.13 -22.87 -5.12
N GLY A 252 7.10 -23.77 -5.22
CA GLY A 252 8.52 -23.42 -5.42
C GLY A 252 9.12 -22.56 -4.31
N LYS A 253 8.47 -22.48 -3.14
CA LYS A 253 8.84 -21.61 -2.02
C LYS A 253 9.17 -22.44 -0.77
N LYS A 254 10.04 -21.88 0.07
CA LYS A 254 10.34 -22.40 1.41
C LYS A 254 9.22 -22.02 2.37
N ALA A 255 8.79 -22.98 3.19
CA ALA A 255 7.71 -22.82 4.15
C ALA A 255 8.08 -23.53 5.46
N LEU A 256 7.59 -23.02 6.59
CA LEU A 256 7.81 -23.60 7.91
C LEU A 256 6.71 -24.64 8.21
N VAL A 257 7.08 -25.83 8.66
CA VAL A 257 6.11 -26.86 9.08
C VAL A 257 5.54 -26.51 10.46
N LEU A 258 4.25 -26.21 10.52
CA LEU A 258 3.54 -25.89 11.77
C LEU A 258 2.91 -27.11 12.43
N LYS A 259 2.41 -28.07 11.64
CA LYS A 259 1.76 -29.28 12.15
C LYS A 259 1.82 -30.39 11.12
N VAL A 260 2.18 -31.60 11.54
CA VAL A 260 2.15 -32.80 10.71
C VAL A 260 1.01 -33.67 11.21
N ASP A 261 0.04 -33.96 10.35
CA ASP A 261 -1.03 -34.91 10.65
C ASP A 261 -0.69 -36.26 9.99
N SER A 262 0.02 -37.10 10.76
CA SER A 262 0.47 -38.42 10.32
C SER A 262 -0.68 -39.37 9.98
N SER A 263 -1.91 -39.10 10.45
CA SER A 263 -3.08 -39.95 10.20
C SER A 263 -3.74 -39.72 8.83
N ARG A 264 -3.59 -38.50 8.27
CA ARG A 264 -4.19 -38.11 6.99
C ARG A 264 -3.15 -37.84 5.90
N GLY A 265 -1.86 -37.90 6.22
CA GLY A 265 -0.78 -37.60 5.28
C GLY A 265 -0.73 -36.13 4.87
N GLU A 266 -1.25 -35.23 5.70
CA GLU A 266 -1.33 -33.79 5.46
C GLU A 266 -0.38 -33.03 6.40
N VAL A 267 0.24 -31.98 5.86
CA VAL A 267 1.15 -31.09 6.58
C VAL A 267 0.62 -29.67 6.48
N VAL A 268 0.48 -29.01 7.62
CA VAL A 268 0.15 -27.59 7.71
C VAL A 268 1.46 -26.81 7.70
N ILE A 269 1.62 -25.96 6.69
CA ILE A 269 2.81 -25.16 6.47
C ILE A 269 2.49 -23.66 6.50
N GLN A 270 3.48 -22.85 6.86
CA GLN A 270 3.43 -21.40 6.77
C GLN A 270 4.43 -20.89 5.74
N ALA A 271 3.91 -20.37 4.63
CA ALA A 271 4.68 -19.75 3.56
C ALA A 271 4.49 -18.22 3.63
N GLY A 272 5.39 -17.53 4.32
CA GLY A 272 5.25 -16.11 4.63
C GLY A 272 4.04 -15.84 5.54
N ASN A 273 3.07 -15.07 5.03
CA ASN A 273 1.87 -14.68 5.78
C ASN A 273 0.70 -15.67 5.58
N MET A 274 0.87 -16.69 4.74
CA MET A 274 -0.18 -17.64 4.36
C MET A 274 0.01 -18.99 5.06
N ARG A 275 -1.09 -19.56 5.55
CA ARG A 275 -1.15 -20.93 6.10
C ARG A 275 -1.84 -21.85 5.10
N LEU A 276 -1.20 -22.94 4.73
CA LEU A 276 -1.70 -23.88 3.72
C LEU A 276 -1.62 -25.32 4.24
N LYS A 277 -2.59 -26.14 3.84
CA LYS A 277 -2.55 -27.60 4.03
C LYS A 277 -2.06 -28.24 2.74
N VAL A 278 -0.96 -28.98 2.81
CA VAL A 278 -0.35 -29.66 1.67
C VAL A 278 -0.18 -31.15 1.98
N LYS A 279 -0.19 -32.00 0.95
CA LYS A 279 0.09 -33.43 1.14
C LYS A 279 1.56 -33.62 1.48
N ALA A 280 1.88 -34.60 2.32
CA ALA A 280 3.27 -34.91 2.70
C ALA A 280 4.16 -35.25 1.50
N SER A 281 3.59 -35.76 0.40
CA SER A 281 4.30 -36.03 -0.85
C SER A 281 4.73 -34.78 -1.63
N ASP A 282 4.18 -33.62 -1.29
CA ASP A 282 4.38 -32.35 -2.01
C ASP A 282 5.41 -31.45 -1.31
N VAL A 283 6.08 -32.00 -0.30
CA VAL A 283 7.00 -31.33 0.62
C VAL A 283 8.33 -32.07 0.60
N VAL A 284 9.41 -31.34 0.36
CA VAL A 284 10.78 -31.87 0.40
C VAL A 284 11.55 -31.09 1.47
N THR A 285 12.23 -31.80 2.36
CA THR A 285 13.09 -31.20 3.39
C THR A 285 14.38 -30.65 2.78
#